data_AF-A0A547PS36-F1
#
_entry.id   AF-A0A547PS36-F1
#
_cell.length_a   1.000
_cell.length_b   1.000
_cell.length_c   1.000
_cell.angle_alpha   90.00
_cell.angle_beta   90.00
_cell.angle_gamma   90.00
#
_symmetry.space_group_name_H-M   'P 1'
#
loop_
_entity.id
_entity.type
_entity.pdbx_description
1 polymer ?
#
loop_
_entity_poly.entity_id
_entity_poly.type
_entity_poly.pdbx_seq_one_letter_code
_entity_poly.pdbx_strand_id
1 'polypeptide(L)'
;MLMTNVVAQELQWFACRVKRRQVGGIRTMTIGGEMEAYKDRKGRSRTRRVTGTGDRVFVPEHILRRAGFEVFLPVKKVLRRKNRFATDEKVLVSQPLLVDWIFVGWQVGDCRWADLMGLKVVTGVMGTGGRPIAMPPVRIAQLMRQWGGGGLSPECCRYCRTAPKLVPGDVARIVEGPLEGAQIRIIELTGASAKATMQLLGGEVVTEIRQDLLEVVRSTSSSEATSKSPALCTKRTELLHKSGDVGFTL
;
A
#
# COMPACT_ATOMS: atom_id res chain seq x y z
N MET A 1 18.76 -4.73 -28.52
CA MET A 1 18.59 -5.15 -27.11
C MET A 1 19.28 -4.11 -26.24
N LEU A 2 18.54 -3.29 -25.49
CA LEU A 2 19.11 -2.33 -24.56
C LEU A 2 19.38 -3.08 -23.24
N MET A 3 20.65 -3.42 -22.98
CA MET A 3 21.05 -3.94 -21.68
C MET A 3 21.02 -2.79 -20.66
N THR A 4 19.97 -2.72 -19.86
CA THR A 4 19.89 -1.78 -18.74
C THR A 4 20.84 -2.25 -17.65
N ASN A 5 21.98 -1.57 -17.52
CA ASN A 5 22.89 -1.77 -16.40
C ASN A 5 22.18 -1.33 -15.11
N VAL A 6 21.87 -2.30 -14.25
CA VAL A 6 21.37 -2.02 -12.90
C VAL A 6 22.57 -1.63 -12.05
N VAL A 7 22.86 -0.34 -11.98
CA VAL A 7 23.88 0.20 -11.08
C VAL A 7 23.21 0.46 -9.73
N ALA A 8 23.67 -0.23 -8.69
CA ALA A 8 23.26 0.08 -7.33
C ALA A 8 23.81 1.46 -6.97
N GLN A 9 22.92 2.46 -6.89
CA GLN A 9 23.29 3.80 -6.47
C GLN A 9 23.30 3.88 -4.94
N GLU A 10 24.42 4.30 -4.36
CA GLU A 10 24.48 4.60 -2.94
C GLU A 10 23.74 5.92 -2.67
N LEU A 11 22.72 5.86 -1.81
CA LEU A 11 21.92 7.02 -1.41
C LEU A 11 22.30 7.45 0.00
N GLN A 12 22.53 8.76 0.17
CA GLN A 12 22.56 9.40 1.48
C GLN A 12 21.18 9.93 1.83
N TRP A 13 20.76 9.77 3.08
CA TRP A 13 19.42 10.13 3.54
C TRP A 13 19.48 11.20 4.63
N PHE A 14 18.54 12.13 4.61
CA PHE A 14 18.42 13.21 5.58
C PHE A 14 16.99 13.37 6.07
N ALA A 15 16.81 13.63 7.35
CA ALA A 15 15.52 13.95 7.92
C ALA A 15 15.25 15.45 7.74
N CYS A 16 14.22 15.78 6.98
CA CYS A 16 13.84 17.16 6.66
C CYS A 16 12.53 17.53 7.35
N ARG A 17 12.47 18.74 7.91
CA ARG A 17 11.26 19.29 8.51
C ARG A 17 10.49 20.09 7.47
N VAL A 18 9.24 19.71 7.22
CA VAL A 18 8.34 20.33 6.27
C VAL A 18 7.66 21.56 6.89
N LYS A 19 7.43 22.58 6.07
CA LYS A 19 6.69 23.78 6.49
C LYS A 19 5.24 23.44 6.83
N ARG A 20 4.84 23.71 8.09
CA ARG A 20 3.44 23.62 8.51
C ARG A 20 2.62 24.77 7.92
N ARG A 21 1.34 24.50 7.68
CA ARG A 21 0.33 25.55 7.59
C ARG A 21 -0.13 25.90 9.01
N GLN A 22 -0.50 27.16 9.24
CA GLN A 22 -1.02 27.62 10.53
C GLN A 22 -2.22 26.80 11.03
N VAL A 23 -2.97 26.15 10.14
CA VAL A 23 -4.14 25.32 10.47
C VAL A 23 -4.16 24.07 9.58
N GLY A 24 -4.21 22.89 10.21
CA GLY A 24 -4.26 21.59 9.55
C GLY A 24 -2.86 21.05 9.21
N GLY A 25 -2.66 19.74 9.40
CA GLY A 25 -1.37 19.06 9.20
C GLY A 25 -0.84 19.08 7.77
N ILE A 26 -0.03 18.09 7.39
CA ILE A 26 0.57 18.04 6.04
C ILE A 26 -0.52 18.07 4.96
N ARG A 27 -0.37 18.98 3.99
CA ARG A 27 -1.31 19.14 2.89
C ARG A 27 -1.33 17.89 2.03
N THR A 28 -2.53 17.38 1.74
CA THR A 28 -2.76 16.36 0.72
C THR A 28 -3.37 17.03 -0.52
N MET A 29 -3.07 16.48 -1.68
CA MET A 29 -3.72 16.82 -2.94
C MET A 29 -4.08 15.53 -3.67
N THR A 30 -5.18 15.53 -4.39
CA THR A 30 -5.51 14.40 -5.25
C THR A 30 -4.83 14.62 -6.60
N ILE A 31 -4.00 13.69 -7.05
CA ILE A 31 -3.23 13.72 -8.31
C ILE A 31 -3.80 12.68 -9.25
N GLY A 32 -3.93 13.04 -10.53
CA GLY A 32 -4.56 12.20 -11.55
C GLY A 32 -6.06 12.03 -11.30
N GLY A 33 -6.91 12.11 -12.31
CA GLY A 33 -8.34 11.93 -12.08
C GLY A 33 -9.13 12.35 -13.28
N GLU A 34 -10.23 11.64 -13.51
CA GLU A 34 -11.10 11.93 -14.63
C GLU A 34 -11.75 13.30 -14.43
N MET A 35 -11.75 14.06 -15.52
CA MET A 35 -12.37 15.36 -15.61
C MET A 35 -13.66 15.19 -16.41
N GLU A 36 -14.79 15.43 -15.77
CA GLU A 36 -16.10 15.42 -16.41
C GLU A 36 -16.43 16.86 -16.86
N ALA A 37 -16.70 17.02 -18.15
CA ALA A 37 -17.26 18.26 -18.68
C ALA A 37 -18.76 18.31 -18.41
N TYR A 38 -19.25 19.41 -17.83
CA TYR A 38 -20.66 19.65 -17.60
C TYR A 38 -21.03 21.07 -18.08
N LYS A 39 -22.30 21.28 -18.42
CA LYS A 39 -22.81 22.61 -18.79
C LYS A 39 -23.40 23.30 -17.57
N ASP A 40 -22.98 24.54 -17.31
CA ASP A 40 -23.60 25.37 -16.26
C ASP A 40 -24.99 25.86 -16.67
N ARG A 41 -25.73 26.49 -15.73
CA ARG A 41 -27.09 27.02 -16.00
C ARG A 41 -27.14 28.08 -17.11
N LYS A 42 -26.00 28.70 -17.45
CA LYS A 42 -25.86 29.67 -18.55
C LYS A 42 -25.36 29.01 -19.85
N GLY A 43 -25.32 27.68 -19.91
CA GLY A 43 -24.84 26.92 -21.06
C GLY A 43 -23.33 26.89 -21.25
N ARG A 44 -22.52 27.42 -20.30
CA ARG A 44 -21.06 27.42 -20.43
C ARG A 44 -20.50 26.05 -20.04
N SER A 45 -19.63 25.50 -20.87
CA SER A 45 -18.90 24.27 -20.54
C SER A 45 -17.91 24.54 -19.41
N ARG A 46 -17.98 23.72 -18.36
CA ARG A 46 -17.04 23.70 -17.24
C ARG A 46 -16.54 22.28 -17.02
N THR A 47 -15.34 22.15 -16.50
CA THR A 47 -14.78 20.85 -16.13
C THR A 47 -14.74 20.74 -14.61
N ARG A 48 -15.20 19.61 -14.08
CA ARG A 48 -15.00 19.25 -12.67
C ARG A 48 -14.30 17.90 -12.61
N ARG A 49 -13.61 17.66 -11.51
CA ARG A 49 -13.07 16.34 -11.23
C ARG A 49 -14.19 15.41 -10.78
N VAL A 50 -14.23 14.18 -11.29
CA VAL A 50 -15.13 13.13 -10.82
C VAL A 50 -14.77 12.74 -9.38
N THR A 51 -15.78 12.68 -8.51
CA THR A 51 -15.57 12.34 -7.09
C THR A 51 -15.17 10.88 -6.97
N GLY A 52 -14.11 10.61 -6.19
CA GLY A 52 -13.59 9.25 -6.00
C GLY A 52 -12.50 8.87 -7.01
N THR A 53 -12.30 9.66 -8.06
CA THR A 53 -11.25 9.40 -9.04
C THR A 53 -9.95 10.13 -8.68
N GLY A 54 -8.85 9.37 -8.63
CA GLY A 54 -7.51 9.87 -8.41
C GLY A 54 -6.85 9.48 -7.09
N ASP A 55 -5.54 9.66 -7.04
CA ASP A 55 -4.73 9.25 -5.89
C ASP A 55 -4.48 10.43 -4.96
N ARG A 56 -4.78 10.25 -3.68
CA ARG A 56 -4.44 11.24 -2.65
C ARG A 56 -2.98 11.10 -2.27
N VAL A 57 -2.19 12.12 -2.60
CA VAL A 57 -0.74 12.18 -2.34
C VAL A 57 -0.43 13.35 -1.40
N PHE A 58 0.60 13.21 -0.58
CA PHE A 58 1.11 14.30 0.23
C PHE A 58 1.84 15.31 -0.66
N VAL A 59 1.46 16.59 -0.56
CA VAL A 59 2.01 17.66 -1.41
C VAL A 59 3.53 17.79 -1.30
N PRO A 60 4.14 17.77 -0.09
CA PRO A 60 5.59 17.85 0.04
C PRO A 60 6.32 16.70 -0.66
N GLU A 61 5.81 15.49 -0.48
CA GLU A 61 6.35 14.27 -1.08
C GLU A 61 6.28 14.36 -2.61
N HIS A 62 5.16 14.80 -3.16
CA HIS A 62 5.00 14.95 -4.61
C HIS A 62 5.93 16.03 -5.20
N ILE A 63 6.06 17.19 -4.56
CA ILE A 63 6.94 18.27 -5.04
C ILE A 63 8.41 17.83 -5.00
N LEU A 64 8.83 17.18 -3.91
CA LEU A 64 10.21 16.71 -3.76
C LEU A 64 10.54 15.61 -4.78
N ARG A 65 9.64 14.64 -4.99
CA ARG A 65 9.81 13.62 -6.03
C ARG A 65 9.89 14.23 -7.43
N ARG A 66 9.05 15.22 -7.73
CA ARG A 66 9.08 15.93 -9.03
C ARG A 66 10.40 16.69 -9.25
N ALA A 67 11.06 17.13 -8.18
CA ALA A 67 12.39 17.74 -8.24
C ALA A 67 13.55 16.71 -8.33
N GLY A 68 13.23 15.42 -8.44
CA GLY A 68 14.21 14.34 -8.59
C GLY A 68 14.91 13.95 -7.29
N PHE A 69 14.25 14.12 -6.14
CA PHE A 69 14.73 13.57 -4.87
C PHE A 69 14.05 12.22 -4.60
N GLU A 70 14.78 11.31 -3.97
CA GLU A 70 14.19 10.11 -3.37
C GLU A 70 13.51 10.50 -2.07
N VAL A 71 12.25 10.11 -1.89
CA VAL A 71 11.44 10.59 -0.78
C VAL A 71 10.73 9.45 -0.09
N PHE A 72 10.94 9.36 1.20
CA PHE A 72 10.28 8.42 2.08
C PHE A 72 9.56 9.17 3.21
N LEU A 73 8.23 9.04 3.23
CA LEU A 73 7.37 9.55 4.29
C LEU A 73 6.73 8.35 5.01
N PRO A 74 7.07 8.07 6.28
CA PRO A 74 6.41 7.02 7.02
C PRO A 74 4.94 7.40 7.27
N VAL A 75 4.02 6.57 6.82
CA VAL A 75 2.57 6.81 6.90
C VAL A 75 1.91 5.64 7.61
N LYS A 76 0.95 5.95 8.50
CA LYS A 76 0.04 4.98 9.11
C LYS A 76 -1.39 5.24 8.66
N LYS A 77 -2.20 4.19 8.50
CA LYS A 77 -3.63 4.32 8.21
C LYS A 77 -4.44 4.34 9.52
N VAL A 78 -5.23 5.38 9.72
CA VAL A 78 -6.06 5.59 10.92
C VAL A 78 -7.52 5.78 10.51
N LEU A 79 -8.45 5.13 11.23
CA LEU A 79 -9.89 5.37 11.05
C LEU A 79 -10.25 6.75 11.62
N ARG A 80 -10.81 7.61 10.77
CA ARG A 80 -11.31 8.93 11.16
C ARG A 80 -12.78 9.06 10.76
N ARG A 81 -13.56 9.78 11.57
CA ARG A 81 -14.92 10.18 11.18
C ARG A 81 -14.84 11.07 9.94
N LYS A 82 -15.64 10.77 8.91
CA LYS A 82 -15.66 11.52 7.65
C LYS A 82 -16.09 12.97 7.84
N ASN A 83 -17.07 13.20 8.71
CA ASN A 83 -17.61 14.50 9.06
C ASN A 83 -17.89 14.52 10.58
N ARG A 84 -17.89 15.69 11.20
CA ARG A 84 -18.27 15.85 12.62
C ARG A 84 -19.70 15.37 12.90
N PHE A 85 -20.55 15.35 11.89
CA PHE A 85 -21.96 14.91 11.96
C PHE A 85 -22.18 13.43 11.58
N ALA A 86 -21.19 12.78 10.96
CA ALA A 86 -21.30 11.37 10.60
C ALA A 86 -20.81 10.52 11.78
N THR A 87 -21.75 10.09 12.64
CA THR A 87 -21.42 9.34 13.86
C THR A 87 -20.82 7.97 13.54
N ASP A 88 -21.35 7.30 12.52
CA ASP A 88 -21.03 5.89 12.23
C ASP A 88 -20.12 5.68 11.01
N GLU A 89 -20.02 6.66 10.10
CA GLU A 89 -19.17 6.54 8.90
C GLU A 89 -17.71 6.88 9.24
N LYS A 90 -16.90 5.85 9.47
CA LYS A 90 -15.43 5.94 9.62
C LYS A 90 -14.75 5.65 8.29
N VAL A 91 -13.79 6.49 7.93
CA VAL A 91 -12.98 6.36 6.71
C VAL A 91 -11.53 6.12 7.10
N LEU A 92 -10.84 5.22 6.40
CA LEU A 92 -9.41 5.05 6.54
C LEU A 92 -8.68 6.25 5.92
N VAL A 93 -7.92 6.96 6.76
CA VAL A 93 -7.13 8.12 6.35
C VAL A 93 -5.66 7.83 6.62
N SER A 94 -4.84 8.07 5.60
CA SER A 94 -3.38 8.05 5.70
C SER A 94 -2.90 9.26 6.49
N GLN A 95 -2.19 9.03 7.60
CA GLN A 95 -1.61 10.07 8.44
C GLN A 95 -0.09 9.85 8.55
N PRO A 96 0.73 10.91 8.43
CA PRO A 96 2.17 10.80 8.66
C PRO A 96 2.45 10.33 10.10
N LEU A 97 3.39 9.41 10.26
CA LEU A 97 3.77 8.88 11.57
C LEU A 97 4.53 9.93 12.39
N LEU A 98 5.45 10.63 11.73
CA LEU A 98 6.25 11.70 12.32
C LEU A 98 5.71 13.04 11.82
N VAL A 99 5.24 13.89 12.72
CA VAL A 99 4.62 15.16 12.33
C VAL A 99 5.68 16.11 11.77
N ASP A 100 5.48 16.54 10.52
CA ASP A 100 6.36 17.39 9.71
C ASP A 100 7.71 16.80 9.30
N TRP A 101 8.01 15.56 9.63
CA TRP A 101 9.29 14.98 9.24
C TRP A 101 9.12 14.12 8.00
N ILE A 102 10.02 14.32 7.05
CA ILE A 102 10.11 13.53 5.82
C ILE A 102 11.57 13.14 5.61
N PHE A 103 11.82 11.93 5.14
CA PHE A 103 13.16 11.49 4.76
C PHE A 103 13.37 11.76 3.28
N VAL A 104 14.47 12.45 2.98
CA VAL A 104 14.86 12.81 1.62
C VAL A 104 16.23 12.22 1.37
N GLY A 105 16.38 11.54 0.24
CA GLY A 105 17.63 10.94 -0.19
C GLY A 105 18.02 11.37 -1.60
N TRP A 106 19.31 11.33 -1.87
CA TRP A 106 19.91 11.52 -3.19
C TRP A 106 21.29 10.84 -3.20
N GLN A 107 21.96 10.82 -4.36
CA GLN A 107 23.23 10.12 -4.53
C GLN A 107 24.32 10.66 -3.58
N VAL A 108 25.15 9.75 -3.07
CA VAL A 108 26.34 10.12 -2.28
C VAL A 108 27.29 10.94 -3.17
N GLY A 109 27.85 12.02 -2.62
CA GLY A 109 28.73 12.95 -3.33
C GLY A 109 28.01 14.18 -3.89
N ASP A 110 26.71 14.10 -4.15
CA ASP A 110 25.93 15.24 -4.62
C ASP A 110 25.58 16.22 -3.48
N CYS A 111 25.75 17.51 -3.74
CA CYS A 111 25.42 18.60 -2.82
C CYS A 111 24.15 19.34 -3.28
N ARG A 112 22.97 18.75 -3.05
CA ARG A 112 21.67 19.29 -3.50
C ARG A 112 20.93 20.13 -2.46
N TRP A 113 21.66 20.75 -1.52
CA TRP A 113 21.08 21.54 -0.44
C TRP A 113 20.38 22.81 -0.93
N ALA A 114 20.98 23.50 -1.90
CA ALA A 114 20.41 24.72 -2.49
C ALA A 114 19.07 24.43 -3.18
N ASP A 115 19.02 23.34 -3.97
CA ASP A 115 17.80 22.86 -4.62
C ASP A 115 16.70 22.55 -3.60
N LEU A 116 17.05 21.79 -2.55
CA LEU A 116 16.11 21.38 -1.50
C LEU A 116 15.48 22.58 -0.80
N MET A 117 16.29 23.58 -0.43
CA MET A 117 15.82 24.79 0.24
C MET A 117 15.07 25.74 -0.70
N GLY A 118 15.43 25.76 -1.99
CA GLY A 118 14.78 26.56 -3.04
C GLY A 118 13.32 26.21 -3.27
N LEU A 119 12.90 24.97 -2.99
CA LEU A 119 11.51 24.51 -3.15
C LEU A 119 10.53 25.15 -2.16
N LYS A 120 10.99 25.80 -1.08
CA LYS A 120 10.17 26.41 -0.02
C LYS A 120 9.18 25.46 0.67
N VAL A 121 9.35 24.15 0.50
CA VAL A 121 8.58 23.09 1.15
C VAL A 121 9.22 22.67 2.48
N VAL A 122 10.56 22.67 2.53
CA VAL A 122 11.36 22.32 3.70
C VAL A 122 11.68 23.58 4.49
N THR A 123 11.50 23.53 5.80
CA THR A 123 11.83 24.62 6.74
C THR A 123 13.21 24.44 7.37
N GLY A 124 13.64 23.19 7.55
CA GLY A 124 14.95 22.89 8.10
C GLY A 124 15.29 21.42 7.95
N VAL A 125 16.52 21.07 8.28
CA VAL A 125 17.06 19.71 8.20
C VAL A 125 17.53 19.32 9.60
N MET A 126 17.34 18.07 9.98
CA MET A 126 17.85 17.54 11.24
C MET A 126 19.38 17.63 11.23
N GLY A 127 19.95 18.23 12.26
CA GLY A 127 21.39 18.47 12.33
C GLY A 127 21.85 18.82 13.74
N THR A 128 23.16 18.77 13.95
CA THR A 128 23.84 19.21 15.18
C THR A 128 24.88 20.26 14.81
N GLY A 129 24.95 21.35 15.59
CA GLY A 129 25.92 22.42 15.34
C GLY A 129 25.81 23.08 13.96
N GLY A 130 24.60 23.18 13.40
CA GLY A 130 24.36 23.76 12.08
C GLY A 130 24.73 22.86 10.89
N ARG A 131 25.14 21.61 11.13
CA ARG A 131 25.44 20.64 10.07
C ARG A 131 24.35 19.57 9.98
N PRO A 132 23.82 19.26 8.78
CA PRO A 132 22.82 18.22 8.62
C PRO A 132 23.42 16.84 8.95
N ILE A 133 22.63 16.00 9.63
CA ILE A 133 23.04 14.62 9.97
C ILE A 133 22.50 13.67 8.91
N ALA A 134 23.41 12.94 8.27
CA ALA A 134 23.07 11.83 7.40
C ALA A 134 22.56 10.64 8.23
N MET A 135 21.45 10.06 7.80
CA MET A 135 20.86 8.86 8.39
C MET A 135 21.47 7.61 7.75
N PRO A 136 21.87 6.60 8.56
CA PRO A 136 22.39 5.35 8.01
C PRO A 136 21.36 4.67 7.10
N PRO A 137 21.75 4.22 5.89
CA PRO A 137 20.82 3.64 4.92
C PRO A 137 20.13 2.38 5.47
N VAL A 138 20.82 1.58 6.29
CA VAL A 138 20.25 0.41 6.98
C VAL A 138 19.04 0.78 7.84
N ARG A 139 19.12 1.91 8.56
CA ARG A 139 18.04 2.37 9.44
C ARG A 139 16.84 2.88 8.64
N ILE A 140 17.09 3.56 7.52
CA ILE A 140 16.02 3.99 6.60
C ILE A 140 15.37 2.76 5.94
N ALA A 141 16.15 1.79 5.48
CA ALA A 141 15.62 0.54 4.92
C ALA A 141 14.74 -0.22 5.92
N GLN A 142 15.13 -0.28 7.20
CA GLN A 142 14.28 -0.84 8.26
C GLN A 142 12.97 -0.07 8.43
N LEU A 143 13.03 1.28 8.45
CA LEU A 143 11.82 2.10 8.52
C LEU A 143 10.93 1.92 7.27
N MET A 144 11.51 1.81 6.09
CA MET A 144 10.80 1.53 4.83
C MET A 144 10.14 0.16 4.86
N ARG A 145 10.81 -0.87 5.40
CA ARG A 145 10.18 -2.19 5.59
C ARG A 145 9.02 -2.14 6.58
N GLN A 146 9.19 -1.40 7.67
CA GLN A 146 8.17 -1.30 8.72
C GLN A 146 6.96 -0.43 8.34
N TRP A 147 7.16 0.61 7.51
CA TRP A 147 6.14 1.64 7.26
C TRP A 147 5.92 2.00 5.78
N GLY A 148 6.68 1.44 4.85
CA GLY A 148 6.62 1.75 3.41
C GLY A 148 5.34 1.28 2.72
N GLY A 149 4.67 0.25 3.25
CA GLY A 149 3.39 -0.25 2.72
C GLY A 149 2.15 0.48 3.24
N GLY A 150 2.32 1.50 4.10
CA GLY A 150 1.19 2.17 4.74
C GLY A 150 0.41 1.22 5.65
N GLY A 151 1.14 0.57 6.57
CA GLY A 151 0.59 -0.37 7.54
C GLY A 151 -0.67 0.15 8.23
N LEU A 152 -1.63 -0.74 8.45
CA LEU A 152 -2.83 -0.43 9.22
C LEU A 152 -2.44 -0.16 10.68
N SER A 153 -3.00 0.89 11.29
CA SER A 153 -2.82 1.07 12.72
C SER A 153 -3.40 -0.12 13.49
N PRO A 154 -2.88 -0.46 14.69
CA PRO A 154 -3.41 -1.57 15.49
C PRO A 154 -4.91 -1.46 15.77
N GLU A 155 -5.42 -0.23 15.90
CA GLU A 155 -6.85 0.04 16.04
C GLU A 155 -7.63 -0.30 14.77
N CYS A 156 -7.12 0.11 13.60
CA CYS A 156 -7.69 -0.31 12.31
C CYS A 156 -7.66 -1.83 12.17
N CYS A 157 -6.56 -2.49 12.58
CA CYS A 157 -6.49 -3.95 12.58
C CYS A 157 -7.63 -4.55 13.43
N ARG A 158 -7.94 -4.01 14.62
CA ARG A 158 -9.06 -4.49 15.45
C ARG A 158 -10.42 -4.36 14.76
N TYR A 159 -10.64 -3.28 14.01
CA TYR A 159 -11.92 -3.03 13.33
C TYR A 159 -12.04 -3.71 11.96
N CYS A 160 -10.92 -3.89 11.25
CA CYS A 160 -10.88 -4.52 9.93
C CYS A 160 -10.74 -6.05 10.04
N ARG A 161 -10.25 -6.58 11.16
CA ARG A 161 -10.15 -8.02 11.39
C ARG A 161 -11.32 -8.54 12.21
N THR A 162 -12.35 -8.97 11.49
CA THR A 162 -12.81 -10.36 11.69
C THR A 162 -11.71 -11.27 11.14
N ALA A 163 -10.53 -11.28 11.76
CA ALA A 163 -9.48 -12.22 11.34
C ALA A 163 -10.10 -13.62 11.45
N PRO A 164 -9.92 -14.49 10.44
CA PRO A 164 -10.25 -15.89 10.62
C PRO A 164 -9.58 -16.33 11.92
N LYS A 165 -10.36 -16.84 12.87
CA LYS A 165 -9.85 -17.31 14.16
C LYS A 165 -8.82 -18.38 13.83
N LEU A 166 -7.53 -18.05 14.01
CA LEU A 166 -6.45 -19.02 13.91
C LEU A 166 -6.72 -20.09 14.96
N VAL A 167 -6.66 -21.35 14.56
CA VAL A 167 -6.75 -22.49 15.48
C VAL A 167 -5.39 -23.19 15.50
N PRO A 168 -4.90 -23.63 16.66
CA PRO A 168 -3.75 -24.54 16.71
C PRO A 168 -3.95 -25.73 15.77
N GLY A 169 -2.98 -25.98 14.90
CA GLY A 169 -3.04 -26.99 13.84
C GLY A 169 -3.23 -26.42 12.43
N ASP A 170 -3.72 -25.19 12.31
CA ASP A 170 -3.87 -24.52 11.01
C ASP A 170 -2.52 -24.29 10.32
N VAL A 171 -2.54 -24.35 8.99
CA VAL A 171 -1.43 -23.88 8.16
C VAL A 171 -1.67 -22.43 7.80
N ALA A 172 -0.76 -21.57 8.23
CA ALA A 172 -0.77 -20.15 7.93
C ALA A 172 0.40 -19.78 7.03
N ARG A 173 0.27 -18.66 6.34
CA ARG A 173 1.32 -18.03 5.55
C ARG A 173 1.70 -16.71 6.20
N ILE A 174 3.00 -16.44 6.28
CA ILE A 174 3.50 -15.15 6.76
C ILE A 174 3.25 -14.10 5.67
N VAL A 175 2.50 -13.06 6.01
CA VAL A 175 2.10 -11.98 5.09
C VAL A 175 3.17 -10.92 4.97
N GLU A 176 3.89 -10.63 6.06
CA GLU A 176 4.91 -9.58 6.09
C GLU A 176 6.11 -10.02 6.93
N GLY A 177 7.32 -9.67 6.49
CA GLY A 177 8.57 -9.92 7.23
C GLY A 177 9.65 -10.60 6.39
N PRO A 178 10.81 -10.92 6.98
CA PRO A 178 11.90 -11.60 6.26
C PRO A 178 11.56 -13.01 5.80
N LEU A 179 10.49 -13.60 6.35
CA LEU A 179 9.97 -14.92 6.04
C LEU A 179 8.63 -14.83 5.30
N GLU A 180 8.35 -13.69 4.66
CA GLU A 180 7.13 -13.48 3.86
C GLU A 180 6.95 -14.61 2.84
N GLY A 181 5.72 -15.12 2.75
CA GLY A 181 5.35 -16.24 1.88
C GLY A 181 5.63 -17.62 2.45
N ALA A 182 6.42 -17.75 3.53
CA ALA A 182 6.67 -19.05 4.16
C ALA A 182 5.38 -19.62 4.76
N GLN A 183 5.16 -20.92 4.54
CA GLN A 183 4.09 -21.67 5.16
C GLN A 183 4.55 -22.17 6.52
N ILE A 184 3.73 -21.94 7.54
CA ILE A 184 4.01 -22.30 8.91
C ILE A 184 2.81 -23.06 9.47
N ARG A 185 3.07 -24.00 10.37
CA ARG A 185 2.03 -24.72 11.09
C ARG A 185 1.92 -24.16 12.50
N ILE A 186 0.73 -23.71 12.88
CA ILE A 186 0.50 -23.13 14.21
C ILE A 186 0.46 -24.25 15.24
N ILE A 187 1.31 -24.18 16.26
CA ILE A 187 1.36 -25.15 17.37
C ILE A 187 0.50 -24.65 18.53
N GLU A 188 0.68 -23.39 18.89
CA GLU A 188 0.11 -22.80 20.10
C GLU A 188 -0.14 -21.30 19.86
N LEU A 189 -1.25 -20.79 20.41
CA LEU A 189 -1.57 -19.37 20.39
C LEU A 189 -1.46 -18.80 21.79
N THR A 190 -0.60 -17.79 21.96
CA THR A 190 -0.37 -17.11 23.24
C THR A 190 -0.69 -15.63 23.07
N GLY A 191 -1.93 -15.24 23.39
CA GLY A 191 -2.37 -13.84 23.31
C GLY A 191 -2.37 -13.30 21.88
N ALA A 192 -1.45 -12.39 21.57
CA ALA A 192 -1.26 -11.80 20.24
C ALA A 192 -0.14 -12.46 19.41
N SER A 193 0.59 -13.41 20.01
CA SER A 193 1.62 -14.21 19.36
C SER A 193 1.12 -15.61 19.06
N ALA A 194 1.75 -16.25 18.07
CA ALA A 194 1.58 -17.65 17.71
C ALA A 194 2.95 -18.32 17.67
N LYS A 195 3.11 -19.42 18.40
CA LYS A 195 4.24 -20.33 18.17
C LYS A 195 3.89 -21.21 16.99
N ALA A 196 4.75 -21.20 15.99
CA ALA A 196 4.56 -21.98 14.78
C ALA A 196 5.85 -22.72 14.42
N THR A 197 5.69 -23.93 13.87
CA THR A 197 6.80 -24.61 13.21
C THR A 197 6.86 -24.26 11.74
N MET A 198 8.07 -24.15 11.22
CA MET A 198 8.31 -24.01 9.79
C MET A 198 9.54 -24.81 9.37
N GLN A 199 9.58 -25.22 8.11
CA GLN A 199 10.76 -25.88 7.55
C GLN A 199 11.76 -24.83 7.05
N LEU A 200 12.94 -24.82 7.66
CA LEU A 200 14.08 -23.99 7.24
C LEU A 200 15.30 -24.88 7.08
N LEU A 201 15.90 -24.87 5.88
CA LEU A 201 17.13 -25.60 5.58
C LEU A 201 17.07 -27.11 5.89
N GLY A 202 15.90 -27.73 5.69
CA GLY A 202 15.69 -29.15 5.97
C GLY A 202 15.47 -29.50 7.44
N GLY A 203 15.47 -28.51 8.34
CA GLY A 203 15.10 -28.67 9.76
C GLY A 203 13.74 -28.03 10.06
N GLU A 204 13.07 -28.53 11.11
CA GLU A 204 11.88 -27.90 11.68
C GLU A 204 12.31 -26.90 12.76
N VAL A 205 12.02 -25.61 12.54
CA VAL A 205 12.37 -24.53 13.47
C VAL A 205 11.08 -23.97 14.07
N VAL A 206 11.02 -23.96 15.40
CA VAL A 206 9.93 -23.32 16.15
C VAL A 206 10.22 -21.82 16.25
N THR A 207 9.27 -21.00 15.83
CA THR A 207 9.40 -19.54 15.89
C THR A 207 8.15 -18.91 16.49
N GLU A 208 8.33 -17.81 17.22
CA GLU A 208 7.22 -17.01 17.71
C GLU A 208 6.97 -15.85 16.74
N ILE A 209 5.77 -15.83 16.16
CA ILE A 209 5.35 -14.83 15.17
C ILE A 209 4.08 -14.17 15.66
N ARG A 210 3.93 -12.86 15.44
CA ARG A 210 2.71 -12.17 15.80
C ARG A 210 1.55 -12.61 14.89
N GLN A 211 0.38 -12.85 15.47
CA GLN A 211 -0.81 -13.31 14.73
C GLN A 211 -1.26 -12.33 13.65
N ASP A 212 -0.91 -11.05 13.79
CA ASP A 212 -1.24 -10.03 12.81
C ASP A 212 -0.44 -10.13 11.51
N LEU A 213 0.60 -10.96 11.48
CA LEU A 213 1.41 -11.24 10.30
C LEU A 213 1.05 -12.56 9.63
N LEU A 214 0.00 -13.25 10.10
CA LEU A 214 -0.40 -14.57 9.63
C LEU A 214 -1.72 -14.51 8.84
N GLU A 215 -1.77 -15.25 7.74
CA GLU A 215 -2.97 -15.46 6.95
C GLU A 215 -3.23 -16.97 6.81
N VAL A 216 -4.46 -17.42 7.11
CA VAL A 216 -4.82 -18.84 6.98
C VAL A 216 -4.80 -19.24 5.52
N VAL A 217 -3.97 -20.23 5.18
CA VAL A 217 -4.03 -20.88 3.88
C VAL A 217 -5.13 -21.92 3.99
N ARG A 218 -6.32 -21.59 3.50
CA ARG A 218 -7.34 -22.62 3.29
C ARG A 218 -6.78 -23.53 2.22
N SER A 219 -6.38 -24.75 2.61
CA SER A 219 -6.22 -25.81 1.64
C SER A 219 -7.59 -25.94 0.99
N THR A 220 -7.71 -25.45 -0.24
CA THR A 220 -8.73 -25.96 -1.15
C THR A 220 -8.38 -27.41 -1.32
N SER A 221 -8.88 -28.25 -0.40
CA SER A 221 -8.90 -29.69 -0.58
C SER A 221 -9.53 -29.89 -1.93
N SER A 222 -8.70 -30.31 -2.88
CA SER A 222 -9.08 -30.83 -4.18
C SER A 222 -10.08 -31.96 -3.95
N SER A 223 -11.35 -31.60 -3.84
CA SER A 223 -12.47 -32.53 -3.86
C SER A 223 -12.62 -33.04 -5.28
N GLU A 224 -12.46 -34.34 -5.43
CA GLU A 224 -13.19 -35.17 -6.39
C GLU A 224 -12.99 -34.88 -7.88
N ALA A 225 -11.84 -35.36 -8.39
CA ALA A 225 -11.84 -36.03 -9.68
C ALA A 225 -12.55 -37.40 -9.53
N THR A 226 -13.87 -37.39 -9.35
CA THR A 226 -14.70 -38.60 -9.46
C THR A 226 -14.87 -38.89 -10.95
N SER A 227 -14.15 -39.90 -11.40
CA SER A 227 -14.32 -40.56 -12.68
C SER A 227 -15.78 -41.00 -12.89
N LYS A 228 -16.58 -40.18 -13.56
CA LYS A 228 -17.80 -40.65 -14.23
C LYS A 228 -17.51 -40.83 -15.71
N SER A 229 -17.43 -42.10 -16.12
CA SER A 229 -17.44 -42.55 -17.51
C SER A 229 -18.56 -41.87 -18.30
N PRO A 230 -18.32 -41.42 -19.54
CA PRO A 230 -19.38 -40.94 -20.41
C PRO A 230 -20.20 -42.13 -20.90
N ALA A 231 -21.37 -42.34 -20.30
CA ALA A 231 -22.42 -43.13 -20.92
C ALA A 231 -22.98 -42.34 -22.11
N LEU A 232 -22.74 -42.87 -23.31
CA LEU A 232 -23.44 -42.51 -24.54
C LEU A 232 -24.95 -42.53 -24.29
N CYS A 233 -25.58 -41.35 -24.28
CA CYS A 233 -27.03 -41.23 -24.40
C CYS A 233 -27.36 -40.26 -25.54
N THR A 234 -27.73 -40.88 -26.64
CA THR A 234 -28.35 -40.37 -27.85
C THR A 234 -29.63 -39.59 -27.53
N LYS A 235 -29.75 -38.37 -28.07
CA LYS A 235 -31.00 -37.65 -28.44
C LYS A 235 -30.56 -36.34 -29.11
N ARG A 236 -30.44 -36.28 -30.43
CA ARG A 236 -31.50 -36.01 -31.43
C ARG A 236 -32.42 -34.87 -30.97
N THR A 237 -32.10 -33.66 -31.41
CA THR A 237 -33.07 -32.57 -31.55
C THR A 237 -32.71 -31.80 -32.81
N GLU A 238 -33.35 -32.24 -33.90
CA GLU A 238 -33.64 -31.40 -35.06
C GLU A 238 -34.49 -30.21 -34.60
N LEU A 239 -34.25 -29.03 -35.18
CA LEU A 239 -35.22 -27.97 -35.55
C LEU A 239 -34.41 -26.68 -35.79
N LEU A 240 -34.06 -26.38 -37.04
CA LEU A 240 -34.85 -25.56 -37.98
C LEU A 240 -34.98 -24.07 -37.59
N HIS A 241 -34.32 -23.27 -38.43
CA HIS A 241 -34.87 -22.11 -39.15
C HIS A 241 -34.66 -20.66 -38.65
N LYS A 242 -34.34 -19.84 -39.67
CA LYS A 242 -34.43 -18.36 -39.84
C LYS A 242 -33.23 -17.58 -39.32
N SER A 243 -32.30 -17.05 -40.11
CA SER A 243 -32.34 -16.27 -41.38
C SER A 243 -33.29 -15.06 -41.37
N GLY A 244 -32.68 -13.88 -41.52
CA GLY A 244 -33.25 -12.52 -41.55
C GLY A 244 -32.25 -11.59 -40.84
N ASP A 245 -31.38 -10.80 -41.46
CA ASP A 245 -31.41 -10.10 -42.75
C ASP A 245 -32.54 -9.06 -42.85
N VAL A 246 -32.31 -7.87 -42.24
CA VAL A 246 -32.72 -6.50 -42.64
C VAL A 246 -31.87 -5.57 -41.74
N GLY A 247 -31.12 -4.53 -42.13
CA GLY A 247 -31.13 -3.67 -43.30
C GLY A 247 -31.47 -2.22 -42.88
N PHE A 248 -30.51 -1.29 -43.01
CA PHE A 248 -30.67 0.19 -43.12
C PHE A 248 -31.26 0.95 -41.88
N THR A 249 -30.98 2.23 -41.58
CA THR A 249 -30.59 3.41 -42.39
C THR A 249 -30.05 4.53 -41.46
N LEU A 250 -29.07 5.28 -41.98
CA LEU A 250 -28.69 6.71 -41.76
C LEU A 250 -28.83 7.37 -40.37
#